data_AF-A0A8S0P725-F1
#
_entry.id   AF-A0A8S0P725-F1
#
_cell.length_a   1.000
_cell.length_b   1.000
_cell.length_c   1.000
_cell.angle_alpha   90.00
_cell.angle_beta   90.00
_cell.angle_gamma   90.00
#
_symmetry.space_group_name_H-M   'P 1'
#
loop_
_entity.id
_entity.type
_entity.pdbx_description
1 polymer ?
#
loop_
_entity_poly.entity_id
_entity_poly.type
_entity_poly.pdbx_seq_one_letter_code
_entity_poly.pdbx_strand_id
1 'polypeptide(L)'
;MRVPEVLSRLKQIVKDWVKKITCLRGYSDRMVGDANAVIFTFGSYQLGVHGPETDIDTLCIGPSYVSREEDFFYVLHNILAEMEEITELQPVPDAHIPVMKFKFDGISIDLLYASISLLVVPNNLDISNISVLYNIDEPTVRSLNGCRVVDQILKLVPNVEHFRTTLWCLKFWAKRHGIYSNVTGFLGGVNWALLVARVCQLYPNANPSMLVSRFFRVYTLWRWPNPVMLCEIEDGELGFSIWDPCKNPRDRNHIMPIITPAYPCMNSSYNVSASTLWVMMEQFQFGKMICEDIELNKARWSALFEPYHFFGSYKNYLQVDIVAANLDDFRAWKGWVESRFRQLTLMIERDTSGRLQSHPHPHNFVDSSKQFPNSAFFMGLQRKKGEVIQSGQQFDLRGPVDKFRHQIFSYLFWKPGMEISVNHIHRKKIPSYVFSEGSKKSQHPRIISQLLADKTSQESGVDFVVRTC
;
A
#
# COMPACT_ATOMS: atom_id res chain seq x y z
N MET A 1 -20.41 17.28 -5.39
CA MET A 1 -20.07 17.23 -6.84
C MET A 1 -19.77 15.77 -7.21
N ARG A 2 -20.06 15.31 -8.43
CA ARG A 2 -19.72 13.92 -8.85
C ARG A 2 -18.25 13.86 -9.29
N VAL A 3 -17.59 12.73 -9.09
CA VAL A 3 -16.18 12.50 -9.49
C VAL A 3 -15.83 13.00 -10.91
N PRO A 4 -16.64 12.75 -11.96
CA PRO A 4 -16.33 13.22 -13.31
C PRO A 4 -16.28 14.76 -13.44
N GLU A 5 -17.10 15.48 -12.68
CA GLU A 5 -17.13 16.94 -12.68
C GLU A 5 -15.84 17.50 -12.07
N VAL A 6 -15.42 16.94 -10.93
CA VAL A 6 -14.15 17.30 -10.27
C VAL A 6 -12.96 17.03 -11.20
N LEU A 7 -12.91 15.88 -11.86
CA LEU A 7 -11.87 15.57 -12.84
C LEU A 7 -11.89 16.51 -14.05
N SER A 8 -13.07 16.94 -14.50
CA SER A 8 -13.19 17.92 -15.60
C SER A 8 -12.68 19.30 -15.18
N ARG A 9 -13.00 19.75 -13.96
CA ARG A 9 -12.48 21.00 -13.40
C ARG A 9 -10.97 20.93 -13.23
N LEU A 10 -10.46 19.85 -12.65
CA LEU A 10 -9.02 19.64 -12.48
C LEU A 10 -8.27 19.65 -13.82
N LYS A 11 -8.84 19.03 -14.88
CA LYS A 11 -8.30 19.09 -16.25
C LYS A 11 -8.18 20.52 -16.76
N GLN A 12 -9.16 21.38 -16.48
CA GLN A 12 -9.11 22.77 -16.90
C GLN A 12 -8.02 23.53 -16.13
N ILE A 13 -7.95 23.34 -14.80
CA ILE A 13 -6.94 23.97 -13.94
C ILE A 13 -5.52 23.66 -14.41
N VAL A 14 -5.19 22.39 -14.68
CA VAL A 14 -3.83 22.03 -15.12
C VAL A 14 -3.50 22.56 -16.52
N LYS A 15 -4.50 22.68 -17.41
CA LYS A 15 -4.30 23.28 -18.73
C LYS A 15 -4.01 24.77 -18.62
N ASP A 16 -4.79 25.50 -17.82
CA ASP A 16 -4.61 26.93 -17.62
C ASP A 16 -3.29 27.23 -16.90
N TRP A 17 -2.90 26.38 -15.95
CA TRP A 17 -1.58 26.42 -15.32
C TRP A 17 -0.45 26.29 -16.34
N VAL A 18 -0.46 25.27 -17.20
CA VAL A 18 0.60 25.11 -18.23
C VAL A 18 0.61 26.27 -19.23
N LYS A 19 -0.55 26.82 -19.60
CA LYS A 19 -0.63 28.03 -20.44
C LYS A 19 -0.01 29.25 -19.76
N LYS A 20 -0.28 29.44 -18.47
CA LYS A 20 0.33 30.51 -17.66
C LYS A 20 1.85 30.36 -17.61
N ILE A 21 2.37 29.15 -17.36
CA ILE A 21 3.83 28.89 -17.38
C ILE A 21 4.43 29.14 -18.77
N THR A 22 3.74 28.71 -19.83
CA THR A 22 4.19 28.91 -21.22
C THR A 22 4.30 30.40 -21.56
N CYS A 23 3.33 31.20 -21.12
CA CYS A 23 3.37 32.66 -21.28
C CYS A 23 4.53 33.28 -20.47
N LEU A 24 4.72 32.88 -19.21
CA LEU A 24 5.77 33.41 -18.32
C LEU A 24 7.18 33.12 -18.86
N ARG A 25 7.35 32.00 -19.57
CA ARG A 25 8.63 31.63 -20.20
C ARG A 25 8.89 32.36 -21.53
N GLY A 26 8.00 33.24 -21.96
CA GLY A 26 8.19 34.08 -23.16
C GLY A 26 7.97 33.36 -24.50
N TYR A 27 7.26 32.23 -24.51
CA TYR A 27 6.87 31.58 -25.76
C TYR A 27 5.81 32.40 -26.51
N SER A 28 5.74 32.23 -27.84
CA SER A 28 4.77 32.94 -28.69
C SER A 28 3.31 32.65 -28.32
N ASP A 29 2.40 33.60 -28.62
CA ASP A 29 0.95 33.44 -28.38
C ASP A 29 0.36 32.18 -29.01
N ARG A 30 0.88 31.77 -30.18
CA ARG A 30 0.49 30.51 -30.84
C ARG A 30 0.84 29.30 -29.97
N MET A 31 2.06 29.27 -29.43
CA MET A 31 2.52 28.21 -28.53
C MET A 31 1.72 28.21 -27.22
N VAL A 32 1.37 29.39 -26.68
CA VAL A 32 0.49 29.50 -25.50
C VAL A 32 -0.91 28.96 -25.81
N GLY A 33 -1.44 29.22 -27.00
CA GLY A 33 -2.71 28.67 -27.47
C GLY A 33 -2.71 27.14 -27.53
N ASP A 34 -1.62 26.57 -28.07
CA ASP A 34 -1.42 25.14 -28.27
C ASP A 34 -0.96 24.39 -27.00
N ALA A 35 -0.41 25.10 -26.01
CA ALA A 35 0.09 24.52 -24.77
C ALA A 35 -1.00 23.77 -24.01
N ASN A 36 -0.65 22.58 -23.54
CA ASN A 36 -1.62 21.63 -23.01
C ASN A 36 -1.00 20.75 -21.92
N ALA A 37 -1.87 20.30 -21.03
CA ALA A 37 -1.61 19.26 -20.05
C ALA A 37 -2.77 18.27 -20.09
N VAL A 38 -2.48 16.99 -19.84
CA VAL A 38 -3.49 15.92 -19.83
C VAL A 38 -3.50 15.21 -18.48
N ILE A 39 -4.69 14.82 -18.04
CA ILE A 39 -4.88 14.06 -16.81
C ILE A 39 -5.31 12.64 -17.16
N PHE A 40 -4.57 11.68 -16.61
CA PHE A 40 -4.93 10.27 -16.58
C PHE A 40 -5.35 9.87 -15.17
N THR A 41 -6.36 8.99 -15.08
CA THR A 41 -6.68 8.29 -13.84
C THR A 41 -6.03 6.93 -13.84
N PHE A 42 -5.57 6.47 -12.68
CA PHE A 42 -5.05 5.11 -12.52
C PHE A 42 -5.56 4.47 -11.23
N GLY A 43 -4.89 3.41 -10.81
CA GLY A 43 -5.22 2.73 -9.56
C GLY A 43 -6.63 2.13 -9.54
N SER A 44 -7.27 2.18 -8.37
CA SER A 44 -8.52 1.47 -8.15
C SER A 44 -9.72 2.07 -8.92
N TYR A 45 -9.68 3.38 -9.18
CA TYR A 45 -10.71 4.07 -9.95
C TYR A 45 -10.69 3.61 -11.41
N GLN A 46 -9.52 3.64 -12.06
CA GLN A 46 -9.35 3.19 -13.45
C GLN A 46 -9.62 1.69 -13.63
N LEU A 47 -9.25 0.88 -12.63
CA LEU A 47 -9.58 -0.55 -12.62
C LEU A 47 -11.09 -0.80 -12.43
N GLY A 48 -11.90 0.18 -12.04
CA GLY A 48 -13.33 0.02 -11.80
C GLY A 48 -13.67 -0.73 -10.50
N VAL A 49 -12.76 -0.71 -9.51
CA VAL A 49 -12.88 -1.41 -8.22
C VAL A 49 -12.65 -0.46 -7.03
N HIS A 50 -13.05 0.79 -7.20
CA HIS A 50 -13.00 1.84 -6.19
C HIS A 50 -14.18 1.73 -5.22
N GLY A 51 -14.00 2.24 -4.00
CA GLY A 51 -15.05 2.32 -2.99
C GLY A 51 -15.53 3.77 -2.82
N PRO A 52 -16.58 4.02 -2.03
CA PRO A 52 -17.09 5.38 -1.81
C PRO A 52 -16.04 6.34 -1.20
N GLU A 53 -15.13 5.81 -0.37
CA GLU A 53 -14.12 6.58 0.36
C GLU A 53 -12.70 6.42 -0.21
N THR A 54 -12.55 5.84 -1.40
CA THR A 54 -11.20 5.64 -1.96
C THR A 54 -10.73 6.88 -2.70
N ASP A 55 -9.51 7.31 -2.39
CA ASP A 55 -8.82 8.38 -3.10
C ASP A 55 -8.75 8.12 -4.61
N ILE A 56 -8.75 9.20 -5.38
CA ILE A 56 -8.59 9.14 -6.83
C ILE A 56 -7.14 9.39 -7.17
N ASP A 57 -6.49 8.33 -7.64
CA ASP A 57 -5.13 8.38 -8.18
C ASP A 57 -5.15 9.06 -9.56
N THR A 58 -4.49 10.21 -9.68
CA THR A 58 -4.44 11.03 -10.90
C THR A 58 -3.00 11.34 -11.30
N LEU A 59 -2.73 11.36 -12.60
CA LEU A 59 -1.44 11.72 -13.17
C LEU A 59 -1.63 12.90 -14.13
N CYS A 60 -0.98 14.02 -13.84
CA CYS A 60 -0.85 15.14 -14.75
C CYS A 60 0.41 14.97 -15.62
N ILE A 61 0.23 15.00 -16.94
CA ILE A 61 1.33 14.98 -17.90
C ILE A 61 1.48 16.36 -18.52
N GLY A 62 2.65 16.95 -18.32
CA GLY A 62 3.02 18.28 -18.83
C GLY A 62 4.18 18.24 -19.82
N PRO A 63 4.46 19.37 -20.49
CA PRO A 63 5.52 19.47 -21.48
C PRO A 63 6.90 19.56 -20.82
N SER A 64 7.94 19.29 -21.61
CA SER A 64 9.33 19.09 -21.14
C SER A 64 9.92 20.27 -20.40
N TYR A 65 9.44 21.48 -20.68
CA TYR A 65 9.93 22.69 -20.04
C TYR A 65 9.30 22.89 -18.65
N VAL A 66 8.12 22.33 -18.36
CA VAL A 66 7.44 22.52 -17.06
C VAL A 66 8.06 21.58 -16.01
N SER A 67 8.69 22.16 -14.99
CA SER A 67 9.45 21.44 -13.97
C SER A 67 8.57 20.88 -12.86
N ARG A 68 9.03 19.82 -12.20
CA ARG A 68 8.30 19.24 -11.06
C ARG A 68 8.46 20.11 -9.82
N GLU A 69 9.66 20.63 -9.59
CA GLU A 69 10.05 21.32 -8.37
C GLU A 69 9.47 22.74 -8.31
N GLU A 70 9.68 23.53 -9.36
CA GLU A 70 9.26 24.95 -9.38
C GLU A 70 7.83 25.11 -9.91
N ASP A 71 7.47 24.42 -10.99
CA ASP A 71 6.15 24.66 -11.59
C ASP A 71 5.05 23.83 -10.91
N PHE A 72 5.27 22.51 -10.71
CA PHE A 72 4.24 21.63 -10.15
C PHE A 72 4.09 21.79 -8.63
N PHE A 73 5.17 21.65 -7.85
CA PHE A 73 5.07 21.71 -6.38
C PHE A 73 4.97 23.12 -5.81
N TYR A 74 5.26 24.16 -6.60
CA TYR A 74 5.17 25.54 -6.13
C TYR A 74 4.11 26.35 -6.88
N VAL A 75 4.19 26.50 -8.22
CA VAL A 75 3.20 27.33 -8.93
C VAL A 75 1.80 26.70 -8.91
N LEU A 76 1.64 25.43 -9.29
CA LEU A 76 0.34 24.76 -9.26
C LEU A 76 -0.18 24.63 -7.82
N HIS A 77 0.70 24.35 -6.85
CA HIS A 77 0.34 24.35 -5.44
C HIS A 77 -0.31 25.68 -5.02
N ASN A 78 0.31 26.81 -5.34
CA ASN A 78 -0.21 28.13 -4.97
C ASN A 78 -1.55 28.43 -5.65
N ILE A 79 -1.70 28.04 -6.93
CA ILE A 79 -2.99 28.13 -7.64
C ILE A 79 -4.06 27.32 -6.90
N LEU A 80 -3.76 26.08 -6.49
CA LEU A 80 -4.71 25.24 -5.77
C LEU A 80 -5.02 25.77 -4.36
N ALA A 81 -4.03 26.35 -3.68
CA ALA A 81 -4.19 26.90 -2.33
C ALA A 81 -5.10 28.14 -2.29
N GLU A 82 -5.23 28.87 -3.40
CA GLU A 82 -6.13 30.02 -3.54
C GLU A 82 -7.60 29.63 -3.79
N MET A 83 -7.89 28.35 -4.04
CA MET A 83 -9.23 27.86 -4.36
C MET A 83 -9.99 27.40 -3.11
N GLU A 84 -11.18 27.95 -2.86
CA GLU A 84 -12.02 27.60 -1.70
C GLU A 84 -12.45 26.12 -1.70
N GLU A 85 -12.56 25.51 -2.87
CA GLU A 85 -12.98 24.10 -3.03
C GLU A 85 -11.87 23.10 -2.68
N ILE A 86 -10.62 23.57 -2.55
CA ILE A 86 -9.46 22.77 -2.22
C ILE A 86 -9.21 22.83 -0.71
N THR A 87 -9.24 21.66 -0.08
CA THR A 87 -8.97 21.50 1.36
C THR A 87 -7.92 20.41 1.56
N GLU A 88 -7.27 20.39 2.72
CA GLU A 88 -6.25 19.38 3.07
C GLU A 88 -5.09 19.27 2.04
N LEU A 89 -4.68 20.38 1.43
CA LEU A 89 -3.58 20.43 0.47
C LEU A 89 -2.23 20.11 1.14
N GLN A 90 -1.60 19.04 0.70
CA GLN A 90 -0.35 18.52 1.24
C GLN A 90 0.59 18.06 0.12
N PRO A 91 1.65 18.83 -0.21
CA PRO A 91 2.71 18.38 -1.11
C PRO A 91 3.65 17.38 -0.40
N VAL A 92 4.05 16.32 -1.11
CA VAL A 92 5.00 15.30 -0.64
C VAL A 92 6.09 15.06 -1.70
N PRO A 93 7.03 16.00 -1.89
CA PRO A 93 8.05 15.91 -2.93
C PRO A 93 9.08 14.81 -2.67
N ASP A 94 9.38 14.51 -1.41
CA ASP A 94 10.41 13.54 -1.00
C ASP A 94 9.93 12.08 -0.97
N ALA A 95 8.69 11.83 -1.41
CA ALA A 95 8.16 10.47 -1.53
C ALA A 95 8.88 9.68 -2.64
N HIS A 96 8.83 8.35 -2.56
CA HIS A 96 9.35 7.50 -3.64
C HIS A 96 8.68 7.79 -4.99
N ILE A 97 7.41 8.18 -4.97
CA ILE A 97 6.71 8.77 -6.11
C ILE A 97 6.18 10.12 -5.62
N PRO A 98 6.76 11.25 -6.06
CA PRO A 98 6.34 12.57 -5.61
C PRO A 98 4.86 12.82 -5.92
N VAL A 99 4.10 13.28 -4.94
CA VAL A 99 2.64 13.43 -5.01
C VAL A 99 2.17 14.69 -4.31
N MET A 100 1.13 15.32 -4.84
CA MET A 100 0.36 16.36 -4.17
C MET A 100 -1.00 15.80 -3.78
N LYS A 101 -1.31 15.78 -2.49
CA LYS A 101 -2.56 15.24 -1.94
C LYS A 101 -3.48 16.38 -1.55
N PHE A 102 -4.77 16.29 -1.87
CA PHE A 102 -5.76 17.29 -1.48
C PHE A 102 -7.17 16.73 -1.59
N LYS A 103 -8.13 17.42 -1.00
CA LYS A 103 -9.56 17.21 -1.22
C LYS A 103 -10.13 18.31 -2.10
N PHE A 104 -10.75 17.93 -3.20
CA PHE A 104 -11.45 18.84 -4.09
C PHE A 104 -12.96 18.58 -3.97
N ASP A 105 -13.72 19.55 -3.45
CA ASP A 105 -15.16 19.42 -3.20
C ASP A 105 -15.49 18.16 -2.34
N GLY A 106 -14.61 17.90 -1.37
CA GLY A 106 -14.70 16.75 -0.45
C GLY A 106 -14.17 15.42 -1.00
N ILE A 107 -13.75 15.34 -2.27
CA ILE A 107 -13.18 14.15 -2.89
C ILE A 107 -11.67 14.16 -2.76
N SER A 108 -11.10 13.13 -2.13
CA SER A 108 -9.64 12.96 -2.02
C SER A 108 -8.99 12.66 -3.37
N ILE A 109 -7.95 13.42 -3.72
CA ILE A 109 -7.18 13.30 -4.95
C ILE A 109 -5.70 13.20 -4.61
N ASP A 110 -5.06 12.17 -5.14
CA ASP A 110 -3.60 12.03 -5.17
C ASP A 110 -3.14 12.41 -6.59
N LEU A 111 -2.50 13.58 -6.74
CA LEU A 111 -2.04 14.11 -8.03
C LEU A 111 -0.53 13.92 -8.19
N LEU A 112 -0.16 13.09 -9.16
CA LEU A 112 1.22 12.88 -9.62
C LEU A 112 1.55 13.79 -10.80
N TYR A 113 2.84 14.00 -11.06
CA TYR A 113 3.30 14.77 -12.21
C TYR A 113 4.42 14.08 -12.99
N ALA A 114 4.24 14.05 -14.31
CA ALA A 114 5.21 13.59 -15.29
C ALA A 114 5.46 14.66 -16.36
N SER A 115 6.72 15.09 -16.49
CA SER A 115 7.16 15.97 -17.56
C SER A 115 7.75 15.12 -18.69
N ILE A 116 7.09 15.09 -19.85
CA ILE A 116 7.51 14.29 -21.00
C ILE A 116 8.32 15.13 -21.98
N SER A 117 9.19 14.51 -22.79
CA SER A 117 10.06 15.19 -23.76
C SER A 117 9.33 15.75 -25.01
N LEU A 118 8.13 16.31 -24.83
CA LEU A 118 7.36 17.01 -25.85
C LEU A 118 7.17 18.47 -25.44
N LEU A 119 7.25 19.39 -26.41
CA LEU A 119 6.94 20.80 -26.19
C LEU A 119 5.43 21.04 -26.07
N VAL A 120 4.62 20.26 -26.81
CA VAL A 120 3.16 20.31 -26.74
C VAL A 120 2.64 18.91 -26.47
N VAL A 121 1.85 18.76 -25.40
CA VAL A 121 1.27 17.46 -25.04
C VAL A 121 -0.01 17.23 -25.87
N PRO A 122 -0.08 16.16 -26.69
CA PRO A 122 -1.25 15.90 -27.51
C PRO A 122 -2.46 15.49 -26.66
N ASN A 123 -3.67 15.91 -27.06
CA ASN A 123 -4.90 15.55 -26.35
C ASN A 123 -5.20 14.04 -26.38
N ASN A 124 -4.74 13.34 -27.42
CA ASN A 124 -4.89 11.90 -27.63
C ASN A 124 -3.60 11.12 -27.31
N LEU A 125 -2.80 11.61 -26.35
CA LEU A 125 -1.57 10.94 -25.93
C LEU A 125 -1.85 9.47 -25.54
N ASP A 126 -1.19 8.53 -26.20
CA ASP A 126 -1.20 7.13 -25.79
C ASP A 126 -0.08 6.88 -24.79
N ILE A 127 -0.44 6.75 -23.52
CA ILE A 127 0.50 6.50 -22.42
C ILE A 127 1.16 5.13 -22.50
N SER A 128 0.60 4.19 -23.25
CA SER A 128 1.14 2.84 -23.39
C SER A 128 2.34 2.76 -24.33
N ASN A 129 2.51 3.76 -25.21
CA ASN A 129 3.67 3.84 -26.10
C ASN A 129 4.97 4.06 -25.31
N ILE A 130 6.03 3.33 -25.62
CA ILE A 130 7.35 3.47 -24.96
C ILE A 130 7.97 4.86 -25.19
N SER A 131 7.60 5.56 -26.26
CA SER A 131 8.15 6.89 -26.59
C SER A 131 7.94 7.95 -25.50
N VAL A 132 6.93 7.79 -24.63
CA VAL A 132 6.70 8.69 -23.49
C VAL A 132 7.79 8.58 -22.42
N LEU A 133 8.62 7.54 -22.49
CA LEU A 133 9.72 7.28 -21.56
C LEU A 133 11.09 7.75 -22.10
N TYR A 134 11.14 8.36 -23.28
CA TYR A 134 12.39 8.88 -23.84
C TYR A 134 12.84 10.14 -23.11
N ASN A 135 14.13 10.22 -22.75
CA ASN A 135 14.79 11.41 -22.19
C ASN A 135 14.10 12.02 -20.95
N ILE A 136 13.55 11.16 -20.08
CA ILE A 136 12.91 11.58 -18.82
C ILE A 136 13.66 11.03 -17.59
N ASP A 137 13.46 11.69 -16.45
CA ASP A 137 14.02 11.30 -15.15
C ASP A 137 13.29 10.10 -14.53
N GLU A 138 13.97 9.39 -13.62
CA GLU A 138 13.44 8.20 -12.95
C GLU A 138 12.16 8.45 -12.13
N PRO A 139 11.98 9.57 -11.38
CA PRO A 139 10.68 9.91 -10.80
C PRO A 139 9.54 10.08 -11.82
N THR A 140 9.81 10.65 -13.00
CA THR A 140 8.83 10.73 -14.10
C THR A 140 8.43 9.34 -14.59
N VAL A 141 9.40 8.44 -14.79
CA VAL A 141 9.15 7.03 -15.18
C VAL A 141 8.25 6.35 -14.15
N ARG A 142 8.57 6.49 -12.85
CA ARG A 142 7.76 5.92 -11.76
C ARG A 142 6.32 6.45 -11.75
N SER A 143 6.14 7.75 -12.03
CA SER A 143 4.81 8.40 -12.08
C SER A 143 3.98 7.89 -13.27
N LEU A 144 4.60 7.73 -14.45
CA LEU A 144 3.95 7.17 -15.65
C LEU A 144 3.58 5.69 -15.48
N ASN A 145 4.41 4.92 -14.79
CA ASN A 145 4.22 3.48 -14.62
C ASN A 145 2.90 3.11 -13.92
N GLY A 146 2.37 3.96 -13.04
CA GLY A 146 1.07 3.72 -12.40
C GLY A 146 -0.06 3.53 -13.42
N CYS A 147 -0.13 4.41 -14.42
CA CYS A 147 -1.12 4.32 -15.50
C CYS A 147 -0.81 3.15 -16.45
N ARG A 148 0.46 3.04 -16.89
CA ARG A 148 0.89 2.00 -17.84
C ARG A 148 0.61 0.58 -17.33
N VAL A 149 0.82 0.35 -16.04
CA VAL A 149 0.56 -0.96 -15.42
C VAL A 149 -0.93 -1.29 -15.42
N VAL A 150 -1.80 -0.34 -15.10
CA VAL A 150 -3.25 -0.58 -15.11
C VAL A 150 -3.73 -0.93 -16.52
N ASP A 151 -3.29 -0.19 -17.53
CA ASP A 151 -3.65 -0.47 -18.92
C ASP A 151 -3.17 -1.85 -19.37
N GLN A 152 -1.95 -2.24 -19.01
CA GLN A 152 -1.42 -3.57 -19.31
C GLN A 152 -2.21 -4.67 -18.59
N ILE A 153 -2.58 -4.49 -17.31
CA ILE A 153 -3.43 -5.46 -16.59
C ILE A 153 -4.75 -5.67 -17.35
N LEU A 154 -5.42 -4.59 -17.76
CA LEU A 154 -6.71 -4.67 -18.46
C LEU A 154 -6.60 -5.32 -19.84
N LYS A 155 -5.46 -5.14 -20.54
CA LYS A 155 -5.16 -5.81 -21.82
C LYS A 155 -4.84 -7.30 -21.66
N LEU A 156 -4.24 -7.69 -20.53
CA LEU A 156 -3.72 -9.05 -20.29
C LEU A 156 -4.73 -10.00 -19.63
N VAL A 157 -5.87 -9.50 -19.16
CA VAL A 157 -6.93 -10.34 -18.58
C VAL A 157 -7.92 -10.81 -19.65
N PRO A 158 -8.36 -12.09 -19.63
CA PRO A 158 -9.27 -12.63 -20.64
C PRO A 158 -10.70 -12.09 -20.54
N ASN A 159 -11.13 -11.72 -19.33
CA ASN A 159 -12.44 -11.11 -19.09
C ASN A 159 -12.33 -10.04 -18.00
N VAL A 160 -12.49 -8.77 -18.41
CA VAL A 160 -12.34 -7.60 -17.54
C VAL A 160 -13.41 -7.54 -16.45
N GLU A 161 -14.65 -7.93 -16.76
CA GLU A 161 -15.74 -7.91 -15.79
C GLU A 161 -15.51 -8.93 -14.68
N HIS A 162 -15.18 -10.18 -15.05
CA HIS A 162 -14.87 -11.23 -14.07
C HIS A 162 -13.66 -10.85 -13.22
N PHE A 163 -12.62 -10.30 -13.84
CA PHE A 163 -11.45 -9.77 -13.13
C PHE A 163 -11.85 -8.71 -12.10
N ARG A 164 -12.68 -7.73 -12.47
CA ARG A 164 -13.15 -6.66 -11.57
C ARG A 164 -13.92 -7.22 -10.38
N THR A 165 -14.88 -8.11 -10.61
CA THR A 165 -15.67 -8.72 -9.54
C THR A 165 -14.80 -9.52 -8.58
N THR A 166 -13.87 -10.33 -9.10
CA THR A 166 -12.94 -11.11 -8.27
C THR A 166 -11.98 -10.21 -7.49
N LEU A 167 -11.42 -9.19 -8.14
CA LEU A 167 -10.52 -8.24 -7.49
C LEU A 167 -11.22 -7.45 -6.38
N TRP A 168 -12.45 -6.99 -6.62
CA TRP A 168 -13.24 -6.30 -5.60
C TRP A 168 -13.47 -7.19 -4.37
N CYS A 169 -13.90 -8.44 -4.60
CA CYS A 169 -14.09 -9.45 -3.56
C CYS A 169 -12.81 -9.68 -2.72
N LEU A 170 -11.67 -9.91 -3.38
CA LEU A 170 -10.41 -10.19 -2.70
C LEU A 170 -9.81 -8.96 -2.02
N LYS A 171 -10.01 -7.75 -2.55
CA LYS A 171 -9.63 -6.51 -1.84
C LYS A 171 -10.44 -6.33 -0.57
N PHE A 172 -11.74 -6.59 -0.62
CA PHE A 172 -12.60 -6.54 0.55
C PHE A 172 -12.17 -7.56 1.59
N TRP A 173 -11.95 -8.81 1.18
CA TRP A 173 -11.38 -9.87 2.01
C TRP A 173 -10.05 -9.45 2.66
N ALA A 174 -9.07 -8.99 1.87
CA ALA A 174 -7.75 -8.62 2.36
C ALA A 174 -7.80 -7.49 3.42
N LYS A 175 -8.69 -6.51 3.23
CA LYS A 175 -8.93 -5.44 4.22
C LYS A 175 -9.49 -6.00 5.53
N ARG A 176 -10.51 -6.86 5.45
CA ARG A 176 -11.15 -7.51 6.62
C ARG A 176 -10.18 -8.42 7.39
N HIS A 177 -9.23 -9.01 6.68
CA HIS A 177 -8.21 -9.89 7.24
C HIS A 177 -6.93 -9.17 7.68
N GLY A 178 -6.84 -7.84 7.54
CA GLY A 178 -5.70 -7.06 8.01
C GLY A 178 -4.41 -7.30 7.22
N ILE A 179 -4.50 -7.65 5.94
CA ILE A 179 -3.35 -7.90 5.05
C ILE A 179 -3.35 -6.98 3.81
N TYR A 180 -3.98 -5.81 3.92
CA TYR A 180 -4.03 -4.79 2.88
C TYR A 180 -3.31 -3.52 3.34
N SER A 181 -2.02 -3.39 3.04
CA SER A 181 -1.23 -2.15 3.20
C SER A 181 0.21 -2.35 2.70
N ASN A 182 0.58 -1.69 1.60
CA ASN A 182 1.95 -1.75 1.08
C ASN A 182 2.97 -1.13 2.06
N VAL A 183 2.56 -0.06 2.76
CA VAL A 183 3.43 0.71 3.66
C VAL A 183 3.87 -0.13 4.87
N THR A 184 2.97 -0.97 5.41
CA THR A 184 3.30 -1.86 6.54
C THR A 184 3.90 -3.20 6.10
N GLY A 185 4.21 -3.38 4.81
CA GLY A 185 4.83 -4.61 4.28
C GLY A 185 3.85 -5.70 3.84
N PHE A 186 2.56 -5.39 3.69
CA PHE A 186 1.59 -6.27 3.03
C PHE A 186 1.37 -5.87 1.57
N LEU A 187 0.33 -6.42 0.93
CA LEU A 187 -0.03 -6.13 -0.45
C LEU A 187 -0.94 -4.89 -0.53
N GLY A 188 -0.58 -3.96 -1.42
CA GLY A 188 -1.42 -2.84 -1.84
C GLY A 188 -2.29 -3.18 -3.05
N GLY A 189 -3.05 -2.21 -3.53
CA GLY A 189 -4.08 -2.41 -4.56
C GLY A 189 -3.54 -2.99 -5.87
N VAL A 190 -2.39 -2.50 -6.36
CA VAL A 190 -1.76 -3.01 -7.58
C VAL A 190 -1.27 -4.45 -7.42
N ASN A 191 -0.75 -4.82 -6.24
CA ASN A 191 -0.29 -6.18 -5.99
C ASN A 191 -1.46 -7.17 -6.07
N TRP A 192 -2.59 -6.87 -5.42
CA TRP A 192 -3.81 -7.67 -5.52
C TRP A 192 -4.32 -7.75 -6.96
N ALA A 193 -4.28 -6.65 -7.71
CA ALA A 193 -4.68 -6.65 -9.12
C ALA A 193 -3.80 -7.59 -9.97
N LEU A 194 -2.48 -7.57 -9.78
CA LEU A 194 -1.54 -8.46 -10.48
C LEU A 194 -1.78 -9.94 -10.11
N LEU A 195 -1.98 -10.24 -8.82
CA LEU A 195 -2.27 -11.60 -8.39
C LEU A 195 -3.59 -12.13 -8.99
N VAL A 196 -4.65 -11.32 -8.96
CA VAL A 196 -5.95 -11.70 -9.52
C VAL A 196 -5.87 -11.84 -11.04
N ALA A 197 -5.20 -10.91 -11.73
CA ALA A 197 -5.00 -10.98 -13.17
C ALA A 197 -4.28 -12.27 -13.58
N ARG A 198 -3.27 -12.70 -12.81
CA ARG A 198 -2.58 -13.97 -13.08
C ARG A 198 -3.51 -15.17 -12.94
N VAL A 199 -4.37 -15.18 -11.92
CA VAL A 199 -5.36 -16.25 -11.74
C VAL A 199 -6.37 -16.24 -12.89
N CYS A 200 -6.80 -15.07 -13.36
CA CYS A 200 -7.65 -14.97 -14.56
C CYS A 200 -6.96 -15.55 -15.80
N GLN A 201 -5.65 -15.32 -16.00
CA GLN A 201 -4.89 -15.93 -17.11
C GLN A 201 -4.82 -17.47 -17.01
N LEU A 202 -4.68 -18.01 -15.79
CA LEU A 202 -4.63 -19.46 -15.57
C LEU A 202 -6.00 -20.13 -15.74
N TYR A 203 -7.10 -19.39 -15.56
CA TYR A 203 -8.48 -19.89 -15.64
C TYR A 203 -9.38 -18.95 -16.47
N PRO A 204 -9.16 -18.85 -17.79
CA PRO A 204 -9.77 -17.80 -18.62
C PRO A 204 -11.29 -17.87 -18.71
N ASN A 205 -11.86 -19.06 -18.56
CA ASN A 205 -13.31 -19.29 -18.65
C ASN A 205 -13.99 -19.41 -17.27
N ALA A 206 -13.26 -19.21 -16.17
CA ALA A 206 -13.84 -19.32 -14.83
C ALA A 206 -14.69 -18.10 -14.49
N ASN A 207 -15.81 -18.36 -13.79
CA ASN A 207 -16.64 -17.31 -13.22
C ASN A 207 -15.98 -16.72 -11.94
N PRO A 208 -16.44 -15.55 -11.45
CA PRO A 208 -15.83 -14.90 -10.30
C PRO A 208 -15.74 -15.76 -9.03
N SER A 209 -16.76 -16.56 -8.72
CA SER A 209 -16.75 -17.46 -7.56
C SER A 209 -15.65 -18.52 -7.64
N MET A 210 -15.47 -19.13 -8.82
CA MET A 210 -14.40 -20.11 -9.06
C MET A 210 -13.03 -19.43 -9.01
N LEU A 211 -12.90 -18.22 -9.57
CA LEU A 211 -11.65 -17.46 -9.54
C LEU A 211 -11.20 -17.13 -8.10
N VAL A 212 -12.13 -16.80 -7.20
CA VAL A 212 -11.81 -16.57 -5.76
C VAL A 212 -11.27 -17.86 -5.11
N SER A 213 -11.92 -19.00 -5.32
CA SER A 213 -11.43 -20.29 -4.81
C SER A 213 -10.05 -20.65 -5.39
N ARG A 214 -9.88 -20.49 -6.72
CA ARG A 214 -8.62 -20.76 -7.41
C ARG A 214 -7.51 -19.82 -6.98
N PHE A 215 -7.81 -18.57 -6.64
CA PHE A 215 -6.84 -17.62 -6.08
C PHE A 215 -6.18 -18.20 -4.82
N PHE A 216 -6.97 -18.61 -3.83
CA PHE A 216 -6.43 -19.17 -2.60
C PHE A 216 -5.64 -20.45 -2.87
N ARG A 217 -6.19 -21.36 -3.69
CA ARG A 217 -5.50 -22.60 -4.04
C ARG A 217 -4.15 -22.35 -4.71
N VAL A 218 -4.07 -21.43 -5.67
CA VAL A 218 -2.84 -21.10 -6.39
C VAL A 218 -1.81 -20.50 -5.43
N TYR A 219 -2.17 -19.49 -4.65
CA TYR A 219 -1.20 -18.77 -3.82
C TYR A 219 -0.82 -19.45 -2.51
N THR A 220 -1.65 -20.37 -2.00
CA THR A 220 -1.24 -21.30 -0.95
C THR A 220 -0.17 -22.29 -1.42
N LEU A 221 -0.23 -22.72 -2.68
CA LEU A 221 0.70 -23.70 -3.26
C LEU A 221 1.87 -23.06 -4.00
N TRP A 222 1.87 -21.73 -4.14
CA TRP A 222 2.89 -21.00 -4.85
C TRP A 222 4.24 -21.11 -4.14
N ARG A 223 5.28 -21.52 -4.89
CA ARG A 223 6.63 -21.71 -4.35
C ARG A 223 7.39 -20.39 -4.35
N TRP A 224 7.14 -19.54 -3.35
CA TRP A 224 7.92 -18.32 -3.12
C TRP A 224 9.41 -18.68 -2.91
N PRO A 225 10.37 -17.91 -3.47
CA PRO A 225 10.22 -16.60 -4.10
C PRO A 225 10.06 -16.62 -5.64
N ASN A 226 9.48 -17.66 -6.25
CA ASN A 226 9.20 -17.62 -7.69
C ASN A 226 8.31 -16.41 -8.04
N PRO A 227 8.64 -15.61 -9.07
CA PRO A 227 7.92 -14.38 -9.37
C PRO A 227 6.56 -14.62 -10.01
N VAL A 228 5.58 -13.82 -9.60
CA VAL A 228 4.31 -13.72 -10.32
C VAL A 228 4.47 -12.70 -11.44
N MET A 229 4.30 -13.16 -12.69
CA MET A 229 4.44 -12.34 -13.90
C MET A 229 3.19 -12.53 -14.78
N LEU A 230 2.72 -11.45 -15.40
CA LEU A 230 1.58 -11.49 -16.34
C LEU A 230 2.01 -11.67 -17.81
N CYS A 231 3.22 -11.24 -18.13
CA CYS A 231 3.85 -11.35 -19.44
C CYS A 231 5.34 -11.62 -19.25
N GLU A 232 6.04 -11.93 -20.34
CA GLU A 232 7.49 -12.00 -20.34
C GLU A 232 8.10 -10.61 -20.09
N ILE A 233 9.27 -10.58 -19.48
CA ILE A 233 10.02 -9.33 -19.26
C ILE A 233 10.78 -9.04 -20.54
N GLU A 234 10.38 -8.00 -21.25
CA GLU A 234 11.09 -7.52 -22.42
C GLU A 234 12.27 -6.62 -21.98
N ASP A 235 13.46 -6.89 -22.52
CA ASP A 235 14.61 -6.00 -22.38
C ASP A 235 14.35 -4.74 -23.23
N GLY A 236 14.15 -3.60 -22.58
CA GLY A 236 13.90 -2.34 -23.26
C GLY A 236 15.17 -1.57 -23.61
N GLU A 237 15.13 -0.84 -24.72
CA GLU A 237 16.26 -0.11 -25.30
C GLU A 237 16.75 1.10 -24.47
N LEU A 238 16.00 1.52 -23.46
CA LEU A 238 16.24 2.78 -22.72
C LEU A 238 17.15 2.66 -21.50
N GLY A 239 17.69 1.47 -21.24
CA GLY A 239 18.68 1.28 -20.18
C GLY A 239 18.17 1.48 -18.74
N PHE A 240 16.85 1.58 -18.53
CA PHE A 240 16.28 1.61 -17.19
C PHE A 240 16.54 0.30 -16.44
N SER A 241 16.63 0.37 -15.11
CA SER A 241 16.77 -0.82 -14.28
C SER A 241 15.50 -1.67 -14.35
N ILE A 242 15.64 -2.89 -14.85
CA ILE A 242 14.57 -3.90 -14.90
C ILE A 242 14.81 -4.90 -13.77
N TRP A 243 13.74 -5.41 -13.16
CA TRP A 243 13.83 -6.47 -12.17
C TRP A 243 14.45 -7.72 -12.79
N ASP A 244 15.63 -8.12 -12.28
CA ASP A 244 16.36 -9.29 -12.74
C ASP A 244 17.16 -9.89 -11.57
N PRO A 245 16.69 -10.99 -10.93
CA PRO A 245 17.37 -11.62 -9.80
C PRO A 245 18.69 -12.30 -10.17
N CYS A 246 18.94 -12.54 -11.46
CA CYS A 246 20.21 -13.08 -11.96
C CYS A 246 21.28 -11.99 -12.01
N LYS A 247 20.93 -10.78 -12.48
CA LYS A 247 21.85 -9.64 -12.61
C LYS A 247 21.99 -8.81 -11.32
N ASN A 248 20.90 -8.64 -10.55
CA ASN A 248 20.86 -7.73 -9.41
C ASN A 248 20.76 -8.48 -8.06
N PRO A 249 21.77 -8.38 -7.18
CA PRO A 249 21.74 -9.00 -5.85
C PRO A 249 20.59 -8.52 -4.96
N ARG A 250 20.11 -7.28 -5.13
CA ARG A 250 18.94 -6.78 -4.38
C ARG A 250 17.68 -7.54 -4.78
N ASP A 251 17.52 -7.80 -6.08
CA ASP A 251 16.34 -8.49 -6.60
C ASP A 251 16.27 -9.94 -6.15
N ARG A 252 17.43 -10.59 -6.01
CA ARG A 252 17.58 -11.95 -5.49
C ARG A 252 17.08 -12.11 -4.05
N ASN A 253 17.09 -11.05 -3.25
CA ASN A 253 16.66 -11.08 -1.85
C ASN A 253 15.14 -10.85 -1.68
N HIS A 254 14.39 -10.64 -2.77
CA HIS A 254 12.94 -10.48 -2.70
C HIS A 254 12.24 -11.79 -2.32
N ILE A 255 11.37 -11.73 -1.31
CA ILE A 255 10.75 -12.93 -0.72
C ILE A 255 9.43 -13.29 -1.43
N MET A 256 8.67 -12.29 -1.89
CA MET A 256 7.38 -12.47 -2.59
C MET A 256 7.32 -11.57 -3.82
N PRO A 257 8.10 -11.84 -4.89
CA PRO A 257 8.15 -10.95 -6.05
C PRO A 257 6.86 -11.00 -6.89
N ILE A 258 6.24 -9.82 -7.09
CA ILE A 258 5.06 -9.62 -7.94
C ILE A 258 5.41 -8.53 -8.95
N ILE A 259 5.60 -8.92 -10.20
CA ILE A 259 6.27 -8.08 -11.21
C ILE A 259 5.24 -7.28 -12.00
N THR A 260 5.50 -5.99 -12.18
CA THR A 260 4.68 -5.12 -13.02
C THR A 260 4.89 -5.45 -14.50
N PRO A 261 3.82 -5.51 -15.32
CA PRO A 261 3.90 -5.91 -16.73
C PRO A 261 4.36 -4.79 -17.67
N ALA A 262 4.40 -3.54 -17.22
CA ALA A 262 4.82 -2.41 -18.05
C ALA A 262 6.32 -2.15 -17.90
N TYR A 263 7.02 -1.92 -19.01
CA TYR A 263 8.42 -1.50 -19.01
C TYR A 263 8.59 -0.11 -18.38
N PRO A 264 9.63 0.09 -17.52
CA PRO A 264 10.52 -0.93 -16.97
C PRO A 264 9.83 -1.80 -15.90
N CYS A 265 9.95 -3.12 -16.04
CA CYS A 265 9.31 -4.07 -15.12
C CYS A 265 10.00 -4.03 -13.74
N MET A 266 9.21 -3.89 -12.67
CA MET A 266 9.70 -3.76 -11.29
C MET A 266 8.95 -4.73 -10.37
N ASN A 267 9.60 -5.11 -9.26
CA ASN A 267 8.90 -5.80 -8.18
C ASN A 267 8.00 -4.82 -7.41
N SER A 268 6.68 -4.98 -7.52
CA SER A 268 5.68 -4.14 -6.84
C SER A 268 5.53 -4.46 -5.35
N SER A 269 6.03 -5.60 -4.88
CA SER A 269 5.89 -6.10 -3.49
C SER A 269 7.23 -6.18 -2.77
N TYR A 270 8.18 -5.30 -3.11
CA TYR A 270 9.49 -5.19 -2.45
C TYR A 270 9.39 -4.87 -0.94
N ASN A 271 8.21 -4.44 -0.47
CA ASN A 271 7.95 -4.18 0.94
C ASN A 271 7.70 -5.43 1.80
N VAL A 272 7.42 -6.58 1.19
CA VAL A 272 7.11 -7.81 1.92
C VAL A 272 8.31 -8.31 2.71
N SER A 273 8.10 -8.62 4.01
CA SER A 273 9.09 -9.22 4.90
C SER A 273 8.77 -10.69 5.17
N ALA A 274 9.65 -11.38 5.89
CA ALA A 274 9.41 -12.77 6.26
C ALA A 274 8.17 -12.92 7.17
N SER A 275 7.95 -11.99 8.10
CA SER A 275 6.78 -12.01 8.99
C SER A 275 5.50 -11.69 8.24
N THR A 276 5.49 -10.69 7.35
CA THR A 276 4.26 -10.35 6.62
C THR A 276 3.90 -11.42 5.59
N LEU A 277 4.89 -12.03 4.92
CA LEU A 277 4.65 -13.21 4.07
C LEU A 277 4.04 -14.35 4.87
N TRP A 278 4.56 -14.64 6.06
CA TRP A 278 4.00 -15.69 6.92
C TRP A 278 2.53 -15.43 7.26
N VAL A 279 2.18 -14.21 7.68
CA VAL A 279 0.78 -13.83 7.95
C VAL A 279 -0.08 -14.03 6.70
N MET A 280 0.37 -13.57 5.53
CA MET A 280 -0.37 -13.72 4.28
C MET A 280 -0.58 -15.21 3.92
N MET A 281 0.43 -16.05 4.09
CA MET A 281 0.30 -17.49 3.83
C MET A 281 -0.69 -18.17 4.78
N GLU A 282 -0.72 -17.78 6.06
CA GLU A 282 -1.76 -18.28 6.99
C GLU A 282 -3.16 -17.82 6.57
N GLN A 283 -3.31 -16.55 6.18
CA GLN A 283 -4.60 -16.05 5.70
C GLN A 283 -5.03 -16.69 4.38
N PHE A 284 -4.11 -16.96 3.45
CA PHE A 284 -4.42 -17.69 2.21
C PHE A 284 -4.86 -19.12 2.48
N GLN A 285 -4.20 -19.82 3.41
CA GLN A 285 -4.61 -21.15 3.84
C GLN A 285 -6.00 -21.14 4.48
N PHE A 286 -6.30 -20.13 5.31
CA PHE A 286 -7.64 -19.94 5.88
C PHE A 286 -8.70 -19.70 4.80
N GLY A 287 -8.44 -18.77 3.87
CA GLY A 287 -9.33 -18.48 2.75
C GLY A 287 -9.57 -19.70 1.86
N LYS A 288 -8.52 -20.53 1.63
CA LYS A 288 -8.63 -21.81 0.92
C LYS A 288 -9.61 -22.75 1.61
N MET A 289 -9.45 -22.97 2.92
CA MET A 289 -10.33 -23.87 3.68
C MET A 289 -11.79 -23.41 3.62
N ILE A 290 -12.05 -22.12 3.80
CA ILE A 290 -13.42 -21.59 3.71
C ILE A 290 -13.98 -21.76 2.31
N CYS A 291 -13.20 -21.52 1.26
CA CYS A 291 -13.66 -21.72 -0.11
C CYS A 291 -14.00 -23.19 -0.39
N GLU A 292 -13.21 -24.14 0.12
CA GLU A 292 -13.51 -25.57 0.04
C GLU A 292 -14.83 -25.91 0.77
N ASP A 293 -15.07 -25.33 1.94
CA ASP A 293 -16.34 -25.50 2.66
C ASP A 293 -17.53 -24.84 1.94
N ILE A 294 -17.35 -23.69 1.28
CA ILE A 294 -18.37 -23.05 0.45
C ILE A 294 -18.71 -23.94 -0.76
N GLU A 295 -17.70 -24.48 -1.45
CA GLU A 295 -17.89 -25.40 -2.59
C GLU A 295 -18.66 -26.67 -2.18
N LEU A 296 -18.44 -27.16 -0.96
CA LEU A 296 -19.14 -28.30 -0.37
C LEU A 296 -20.49 -27.94 0.29
N ASN A 297 -20.96 -26.69 0.15
CA ASN A 297 -22.17 -26.15 0.78
C ASN A 297 -22.21 -26.27 2.33
N LYS A 298 -21.04 -26.28 2.99
CA LYS A 298 -20.88 -26.31 4.45
C LYS A 298 -20.76 -24.91 5.07
N ALA A 299 -20.33 -23.93 4.28
CA ALA A 299 -20.19 -22.54 4.70
C ALA A 299 -20.85 -21.58 3.70
N ARG A 300 -21.09 -20.34 4.14
CA ARG A 300 -21.58 -19.24 3.29
C ARG A 300 -20.45 -18.25 3.04
N TRP A 301 -20.57 -17.46 1.97
CA TRP A 301 -19.63 -16.37 1.65
C TRP A 301 -19.38 -15.40 2.80
N SER A 302 -20.35 -15.19 3.69
CA SER A 302 -20.19 -14.37 4.89
C SER A 302 -19.02 -14.83 5.77
N ALA A 303 -18.78 -16.14 5.86
CA ALA A 303 -17.67 -16.70 6.64
C ALA A 303 -16.31 -16.27 6.09
N LEU A 304 -16.18 -16.12 4.76
CA LEU A 304 -14.96 -15.64 4.13
C LEU A 304 -14.65 -14.20 4.54
N PHE A 305 -15.66 -13.39 4.83
CA PHE A 305 -15.51 -11.95 5.10
C PHE A 305 -15.59 -11.58 6.60
N GLU A 306 -15.56 -12.57 7.48
CA GLU A 306 -15.46 -12.34 8.92
C GLU A 306 -14.15 -11.61 9.24
N PRO A 307 -14.18 -10.53 10.04
CA PRO A 307 -12.97 -9.78 10.34
C PRO A 307 -11.96 -10.63 11.10
N TYR A 308 -10.68 -10.50 10.76
CA TYR A 308 -9.62 -11.15 11.52
C TYR A 308 -9.51 -10.55 12.93
N HIS A 309 -9.60 -11.40 13.95
CA HIS A 309 -9.56 -10.99 15.36
C HIS A 309 -8.14 -10.69 15.87
N PHE A 310 -7.49 -9.68 15.29
CA PHE A 310 -6.09 -9.32 15.56
C PHE A 310 -5.74 -9.20 17.06
N PHE A 311 -6.54 -8.47 17.84
CA PHE A 311 -6.32 -8.26 19.28
C PHE A 311 -6.66 -9.48 20.16
N GLY A 312 -7.22 -10.54 19.57
CA GLY A 312 -7.42 -11.84 20.21
C GLY A 312 -6.32 -12.85 19.88
N SER A 313 -5.71 -12.74 18.70
CA SER A 313 -4.81 -13.75 18.12
C SER A 313 -3.41 -13.83 18.76
N TYR A 314 -2.93 -12.76 19.39
CA TYR A 314 -1.58 -12.73 19.98
C TYR A 314 -1.63 -12.57 21.49
N LYS A 315 -0.61 -13.09 22.20
CA LYS A 315 -0.45 -12.87 23.65
C LYS A 315 0.28 -11.55 23.94
N ASN A 316 1.24 -11.21 23.09
CA ASN A 316 2.14 -10.08 23.24
C ASN A 316 1.96 -9.12 22.06
N TYR A 317 1.97 -7.82 22.33
CA TYR A 317 1.88 -6.78 21.32
C TYR A 317 2.93 -5.69 21.58
N LEU A 318 3.35 -5.01 20.52
CA LEU A 318 3.97 -3.70 20.61
C LEU A 318 2.92 -2.64 20.29
N GLN A 319 2.82 -1.64 21.15
CA GLN A 319 2.04 -0.42 20.92
C GLN A 319 3.02 0.72 20.60
N VAL A 320 2.82 1.37 19.48
CA VAL A 320 3.59 2.55 19.05
C VAL A 320 2.65 3.74 19.06
N ASP A 321 2.78 4.60 20.08
CA ASP A 321 1.99 5.82 20.19
C ASP A 321 2.78 7.00 19.64
N ILE A 322 2.12 7.85 18.85
CA ILE A 322 2.63 9.13 18.42
C ILE A 322 1.68 10.25 18.80
N VAL A 323 2.23 11.42 19.09
CA VAL A 323 1.49 12.64 19.39
C VAL A 323 2.16 13.84 18.73
N ALA A 324 1.41 14.90 18.49
CA ALA A 324 1.95 16.22 18.13
C ALA A 324 1.12 17.34 18.77
N ALA A 325 1.68 18.54 18.85
CA ALA A 325 1.03 19.68 19.51
C ALA A 325 -0.17 20.25 18.73
N ASN A 326 -0.17 20.14 17.40
CA ASN A 326 -1.24 20.63 16.52
C ASN A 326 -1.48 19.66 15.35
N LEU A 327 -2.60 19.86 14.65
CA LEU A 327 -3.07 18.92 13.63
C LEU A 327 -2.20 18.88 12.37
N ASP A 328 -1.65 20.01 11.94
CA ASP A 328 -0.85 20.08 10.71
C ASP A 328 0.50 19.39 10.89
N ASP A 329 1.18 19.67 12.01
CA ASP A 329 2.39 18.97 12.41
C ASP A 329 2.11 17.47 12.61
N PHE A 330 0.95 17.13 13.19
CA PHE A 330 0.55 15.73 13.38
C PHE A 330 0.40 14.97 12.07
N ARG A 331 -0.20 15.56 11.03
CA ARG A 331 -0.40 14.91 9.73
C ARG A 331 0.94 14.52 9.10
N ALA A 332 1.89 15.46 9.06
CA ALA A 332 3.23 15.20 8.53
C ALA A 332 3.99 14.19 9.40
N TRP A 333 3.91 14.32 10.73
CA TRP A 333 4.55 13.41 11.67
C TRP A 333 4.03 11.98 11.56
N LYS A 334 2.70 11.80 11.48
CA LYS A 334 2.06 10.51 11.28
C LYS A 334 2.53 9.85 10.00
N GLY A 335 2.53 10.56 8.88
CA GLY A 335 3.01 10.04 7.59
C GLY A 335 4.47 9.62 7.64
N TRP A 336 5.34 10.41 8.30
CA TRP A 336 6.76 10.08 8.49
C TRP A 336 6.95 8.78 9.27
N VAL A 337 6.24 8.61 10.39
CA VAL A 337 6.34 7.40 11.24
C VAL A 337 5.75 6.18 10.54
N GLU A 338 4.57 6.32 9.93
CA GLU A 338 3.88 5.25 9.21
C GLU A 338 4.74 4.70 8.06
N SER A 339 5.36 5.58 7.27
CA SER A 339 6.27 5.18 6.18
C SER A 339 7.49 4.37 6.63
N ARG A 340 7.85 4.44 7.91
CA ARG A 340 8.99 3.72 8.52
C ARG A 340 8.55 2.56 9.39
N PHE A 341 7.25 2.32 9.57
CA PHE A 341 6.75 1.26 10.44
C PHE A 341 7.26 -0.13 10.03
N ARG A 342 7.41 -0.36 8.71
CA ARG A 342 8.07 -1.56 8.16
C ARG A 342 9.48 -1.78 8.70
N GLN A 343 10.26 -0.71 8.94
CA GLN A 343 11.63 -0.82 9.43
C GLN A 343 11.67 -1.45 10.82
N LEU A 344 10.69 -1.17 11.68
CA LEU A 344 10.56 -1.82 12.98
C LEU A 344 10.37 -3.34 12.83
N THR A 345 9.53 -3.79 11.90
CA THR A 345 9.39 -5.23 11.56
C THR A 345 10.74 -5.84 11.18
N LEU A 346 11.47 -5.19 10.27
CA LEU A 346 12.77 -5.69 9.79
C LEU A 346 13.83 -5.71 10.89
N MET A 347 13.85 -4.71 11.77
CA MET A 347 14.77 -4.66 12.91
C MET A 347 14.47 -5.79 13.92
N ILE A 348 13.20 -6.07 14.20
CA ILE A 348 12.79 -7.19 15.06
C ILE A 348 13.21 -8.53 14.43
N GLU A 349 12.93 -8.73 13.14
CA GLU A 349 13.32 -9.95 12.43
C GLU A 349 14.84 -10.15 12.48
N ARG A 350 15.62 -9.11 12.18
CA ARG A 350 17.09 -9.18 12.16
C ARG A 350 17.66 -9.44 13.56
N ASP A 351 17.28 -8.64 14.56
CA ASP A 351 17.91 -8.68 15.88
C ASP A 351 17.44 -9.89 16.72
N THR A 352 16.33 -10.55 16.31
CA THR A 352 15.90 -11.84 16.90
C THR A 352 16.32 -13.06 16.07
N SER A 353 17.10 -12.87 14.99
CA SER A 353 17.50 -13.92 14.05
C SER A 353 16.30 -14.67 13.44
N GLY A 354 15.18 -13.98 13.22
CA GLY A 354 13.95 -14.51 12.67
C GLY A 354 13.15 -15.42 13.61
N ARG A 355 13.53 -15.49 14.89
CA ARG A 355 12.86 -16.33 15.91
C ARG A 355 11.55 -15.71 16.41
N LEU A 356 11.45 -14.37 16.35
CA LEU A 356 10.24 -13.64 16.67
C LEU A 356 9.63 -13.07 15.38
N GLN A 357 8.37 -13.44 15.13
CA GLN A 357 7.57 -12.92 14.03
C GLN A 357 6.73 -11.74 14.51
N SER A 358 6.60 -10.73 13.65
CA SER A 358 5.85 -9.51 13.93
C SER A 358 4.75 -9.30 12.89
N HIS A 359 3.50 -9.19 13.34
CA HIS A 359 2.34 -8.86 12.52
C HIS A 359 1.96 -7.39 12.73
N PRO A 360 2.41 -6.46 11.88
CA PRO A 360 1.99 -5.05 11.96
C PRO A 360 0.51 -4.92 11.61
N HIS A 361 -0.29 -4.25 12.44
CA HIS A 361 -1.67 -3.95 12.10
C HIS A 361 -1.73 -2.85 11.03
N PRO A 362 -2.49 -3.02 9.93
CA PRO A 362 -2.52 -2.02 8.84
C PRO A 362 -3.16 -0.68 9.21
N HIS A 363 -4.05 -0.66 10.20
CA HIS A 363 -4.78 0.54 10.60
C HIS A 363 -4.22 1.13 11.89
N ASN A 364 -4.26 2.45 11.97
CA ASN A 364 -4.04 3.22 13.19
C ASN A 364 -5.33 3.41 14.00
N PHE A 365 -5.16 3.71 15.28
CA PHE A 365 -6.24 3.96 16.24
C PHE A 365 -6.02 5.32 16.89
N VAL A 366 -7.10 6.04 17.15
CA VAL A 366 -7.05 7.33 17.86
C VAL A 366 -7.57 7.12 19.28
N ASP A 367 -6.82 7.61 20.26
CA ASP A 367 -7.25 7.67 21.64
C ASP A 367 -7.98 9.00 21.88
N SER A 368 -9.32 8.94 21.88
CA SER A 368 -10.18 10.10 22.10
C SER A 368 -10.08 10.70 23.50
N SER A 369 -9.41 10.02 24.45
CA SER A 369 -9.18 10.58 25.79
C SER A 369 -8.07 11.63 25.84
N LYS A 370 -7.18 11.64 24.83
CA LYS A 370 -6.08 12.59 24.74
C LYS A 370 -6.55 13.89 24.09
N GLN A 371 -6.16 15.02 24.69
CA GLN A 371 -6.49 16.36 24.18
C GLN A 371 -5.67 16.75 22.94
N PHE A 372 -4.52 16.11 22.72
CA PHE A 372 -3.64 16.38 21.59
C PHE A 372 -3.88 15.39 20.44
N PRO A 373 -3.67 15.81 19.18
CA PRO A 373 -3.64 14.91 18.02
C PRO A 373 -2.72 13.71 18.28
N ASN A 374 -3.27 12.50 18.17
CA ASN A 374 -2.58 11.27 18.52
C ASN A 374 -2.97 10.11 17.61
N SER A 375 -2.08 9.13 17.50
CA SER A 375 -2.32 7.86 16.80
C SER A 375 -1.52 6.75 17.44
N ALA A 376 -2.15 5.59 17.61
CA ALA A 376 -1.57 4.36 18.09
C ALA A 376 -1.51 3.32 16.97
N PHE A 377 -0.34 2.71 16.79
CA PHE A 377 -0.12 1.56 15.90
C PHE A 377 0.18 0.32 16.74
N PHE A 378 -0.20 -0.86 16.24
CA PHE A 378 0.00 -2.11 16.96
C PHE A 378 0.73 -3.15 16.12
N MET A 379 1.55 -3.98 16.77
CA MET A 379 2.16 -5.16 16.15
C MET A 379 1.93 -6.38 17.04
N GLY A 380 1.35 -7.44 16.50
CA GLY A 380 1.22 -8.73 17.18
C GLY A 380 2.56 -9.46 17.18
N LEU A 381 2.98 -9.99 18.32
CA LEU A 381 4.24 -10.72 18.45
C LEU A 381 3.98 -12.20 18.70
N GLN A 382 4.67 -13.06 17.94
CA GLN A 382 4.61 -14.51 18.10
C GLN A 382 5.96 -15.16 17.81
N ARG A 383 6.30 -16.24 18.53
CA ARG A 383 7.47 -17.05 18.20
C ARG A 383 7.23 -17.80 16.89
N LYS A 384 8.28 -17.94 16.08
CA LYS A 384 8.23 -18.75 14.87
C LYS A 384 7.90 -20.21 15.22
N LYS A 385 7.00 -20.83 14.45
CA LYS A 385 6.63 -22.25 14.62
C LYS A 385 7.88 -23.13 14.41
N GLY A 386 8.09 -24.11 15.31
CA GLY A 386 9.21 -25.05 15.26
C GLY A 386 10.47 -24.64 16.05
N GLU A 387 10.46 -23.49 16.74
CA GLU A 387 11.53 -23.10 17.67
C GLU A 387 11.54 -23.97 18.94
N VAL A 388 12.73 -24.45 19.33
CA VAL A 388 12.92 -25.22 20.57
C VAL A 388 12.61 -24.33 21.77
N ILE A 389 11.68 -24.80 22.60
CA ILE A 389 11.17 -24.04 23.74
C ILE A 389 12.18 -24.11 24.88
N GLN A 390 12.95 -23.04 25.06
CA GLN A 390 13.63 -22.82 26.33
C GLN A 390 12.67 -22.09 27.28
N SER A 391 12.36 -22.73 28.41
CA SER A 391 11.59 -22.10 29.50
C SER A 391 12.31 -20.82 29.94
N GLY A 392 11.59 -19.69 29.99
CA GLY A 392 12.14 -18.39 30.39
C GLY A 392 12.88 -17.61 29.30
N GLN A 393 12.90 -18.06 28.03
CA GLN A 393 13.56 -17.33 26.95
C GLN A 393 12.91 -15.95 26.74
N GLN A 394 13.75 -14.93 26.90
CA GLN A 394 13.39 -13.52 26.80
C GLN A 394 13.83 -12.95 25.45
N PHE A 395 12.95 -12.18 24.81
CA PHE A 395 13.31 -11.35 23.67
C PHE A 395 13.58 -9.93 24.14
N ASP A 396 14.81 -9.49 24.01
CA ASP A 396 15.18 -8.10 24.28
C ASP A 396 14.99 -7.27 23.02
N LEU A 397 13.96 -6.42 23.02
CA LEU A 397 13.63 -5.53 21.91
C LEU A 397 14.08 -4.09 22.16
N ARG A 398 14.79 -3.80 23.26
CA ARG A 398 15.32 -2.45 23.54
C ARG A 398 16.19 -1.94 22.40
N GLY A 399 17.15 -2.75 21.93
CA GLY A 399 18.01 -2.40 20.80
C GLY A 399 17.25 -2.04 19.51
N PRO A 400 16.35 -2.91 19.00
CA PRO A 400 15.47 -2.59 17.87
C PRO A 400 14.63 -1.33 18.08
N VAL A 401 14.02 -1.18 19.25
CA VAL A 401 13.16 -0.04 19.58
C VAL A 401 13.97 1.26 19.61
N ASP A 402 15.14 1.26 20.23
CA ASP A 402 16.01 2.43 20.29
C ASP A 402 16.50 2.82 18.89
N LYS A 403 16.97 1.87 18.08
CA LYS A 403 17.37 2.13 16.69
C LYS A 403 16.22 2.74 15.89
N PHE A 404 15.00 2.21 16.05
CA PHE A 404 13.82 2.74 15.40
C PHE A 404 13.51 4.17 15.86
N ARG A 405 13.54 4.45 17.18
CA ARG A 405 13.36 5.80 17.72
C ARG A 405 14.37 6.78 17.14
N HIS A 406 15.66 6.43 17.11
CA HIS A 406 16.71 7.27 16.53
C HIS A 406 16.46 7.58 15.05
N GLN A 407 16.04 6.58 14.26
CA GLN A 407 15.68 6.78 12.86
C GLN A 407 14.44 7.67 12.68
N ILE A 408 13.48 7.59 13.60
CA ILE A 408 12.28 8.43 13.57
C ILE A 408 12.62 9.88 13.95
N PHE A 409 13.47 10.09 14.95
CA PHE A 409 13.93 11.43 15.38
C PHE A 409 14.92 12.08 14.41
N SER A 410 15.44 11.36 13.40
CA SER A 410 16.20 11.97 12.31
C SER A 410 15.31 12.73 11.29
N TYR A 411 14.07 13.05 11.66
CA TYR A 411 13.15 13.80 10.83
C TYR A 411 13.58 15.26 10.75
N LEU A 412 13.89 15.74 9.54
CA LEU A 412 14.42 17.09 9.32
C LEU A 412 13.46 18.19 9.81
N PHE A 413 12.14 17.96 9.70
CA PHE A 413 11.09 18.91 10.11
C PHE A 413 10.52 18.61 11.50
N TRP A 414 11.28 17.90 12.34
CA TRP A 414 10.86 17.64 13.71
C TRP A 414 10.66 18.95 14.47
N LYS A 415 9.59 19.01 15.28
CA LYS A 415 9.25 20.17 16.11
C LYS A 415 8.99 19.72 17.55
N PRO A 416 9.21 20.59 18.55
CA PRO A 416 8.81 20.33 19.92
C PRO A 416 7.33 19.92 20.02
N GLY A 417 7.06 18.84 20.74
CA GLY A 417 5.72 18.24 20.87
C GLY A 417 5.48 17.04 19.93
N MET A 418 6.32 16.83 18.90
CA MET A 418 6.31 15.58 18.12
C MET A 418 7.00 14.47 18.93
N GLU A 419 6.22 13.58 19.51
CA GLU A 419 6.72 12.50 20.34
C GLU A 419 6.30 11.13 19.81
N ILE A 420 7.11 10.13 20.16
CA ILE A 420 6.86 8.72 19.89
C ILE A 420 7.16 7.90 21.14
N SER A 421 6.36 6.89 21.42
CA SER A 421 6.63 5.87 22.44
C SER A 421 6.38 4.47 21.87
N VAL A 422 7.19 3.50 22.27
CA VAL A 422 7.07 2.11 21.82
C VAL A 422 7.08 1.21 23.05
N ASN A 423 5.94 0.62 23.36
CA ASN A 423 5.70 -0.10 24.60
C ASN A 423 5.28 -1.54 24.32
N HIS A 424 5.85 -2.50 25.05
CA HIS A 424 5.31 -3.85 25.10
C HIS A 424 4.04 -3.88 25.96
N ILE A 425 2.97 -4.47 25.43
CA ILE A 425 1.73 -4.71 26.15
C ILE A 425 1.31 -6.18 26.02
N HIS A 426 0.80 -6.73 27.11
CA HIS A 426 0.16 -8.04 27.10
C HIS A 426 -1.30 -7.92 26.66
N ARG A 427 -1.87 -8.94 26.01
CA ARG A 427 -3.26 -8.95 25.48
C ARG A 427 -4.30 -8.43 26.48
N LYS A 428 -4.15 -8.78 27.75
CA LYS A 428 -5.07 -8.38 28.84
C LYS A 428 -5.09 -6.86 29.10
N LYS A 429 -4.01 -6.16 28.76
CA LYS A 429 -3.79 -4.72 28.94
C LYS A 429 -4.01 -3.91 27.66
N ILE A 430 -4.53 -4.52 26.59
CA ILE A 430 -4.88 -3.78 25.37
C ILE A 430 -5.92 -2.70 25.72
N PRO A 431 -5.70 -1.43 25.31
CA PRO A 431 -6.62 -0.33 25.56
C PRO A 431 -8.02 -0.60 25.02
N SER A 432 -9.06 -0.06 25.66
CA SER A 432 -10.45 -0.29 25.21
C SER A 432 -10.80 0.43 23.91
N TYR A 433 -10.15 1.56 23.61
CA TYR A 433 -10.46 2.39 22.42
C TYR A 433 -10.19 1.66 21.09
N VAL A 434 -9.42 0.57 21.08
CA VAL A 434 -9.16 -0.21 19.86
C VAL A 434 -10.32 -1.13 19.49
N PHE A 435 -11.25 -1.36 20.42
CA PHE A 435 -12.46 -2.12 20.18
C PHE A 435 -13.59 -1.14 19.88
N SER A 436 -14.18 -1.20 18.69
CA SER A 436 -15.32 -0.36 18.32
C SER A 436 -16.47 -0.51 19.33
N GLU A 437 -17.23 0.56 19.58
CA GLU A 437 -18.41 0.51 20.44
C GLU A 437 -19.36 -0.62 19.99
N GLY A 438 -19.51 -1.65 20.84
CA GLY A 438 -20.27 -2.87 20.54
C GLY A 438 -19.42 -4.14 20.44
N SER A 439 -18.14 -4.03 20.08
CA SER A 439 -17.17 -5.12 20.20
C SER A 439 -16.72 -5.21 21.66
N LYS A 440 -17.51 -5.85 22.52
CA LYS A 440 -17.05 -6.20 23.88
C LYS A 440 -15.68 -6.88 23.80
N LYS A 441 -14.91 -6.88 24.89
CA LYS A 441 -13.87 -7.89 25.18
C LYS A 441 -14.54 -9.28 25.19
N SER A 442 -15.03 -9.74 24.05
CA SER A 442 -15.85 -10.92 23.95
C SER A 442 -14.89 -12.08 24.05
N GLN A 443 -15.04 -12.84 25.13
CA GLN A 443 -14.60 -14.23 25.19
C GLN A 443 -15.54 -15.05 24.30
N HIS A 444 -15.52 -14.84 22.98
CA HIS A 444 -16.19 -15.80 22.09
C HIS A 444 -15.34 -17.08 22.04
N PRO A 445 -15.98 -18.25 22.18
CA PRO A 445 -15.28 -19.52 22.27
C PRO A 445 -14.56 -19.79 20.95
N ARG A 446 -13.27 -20.11 21.11
CA ARG A 446 -12.23 -20.71 20.26
C ARG A 446 -12.57 -21.46 18.95
N ILE A 447 -13.78 -21.49 18.42
CA ILE A 447 -14.25 -22.56 17.51
C ILE A 447 -13.64 -22.49 16.09
N ILE A 448 -13.42 -21.30 15.50
CA ILE A 448 -12.93 -21.22 14.11
C ILE A 448 -11.39 -21.17 14.03
N SER A 449 -10.73 -20.55 15.01
CA SER A 449 -9.28 -20.60 15.15
C SER A 449 -8.77 -21.98 15.62
N GLN A 450 -9.63 -22.82 16.22
CA GLN A 450 -9.30 -24.17 16.66
C GLN A 450 -9.17 -25.20 15.54
N LEU A 451 -9.84 -25.05 14.40
CA LEU A 451 -9.66 -26.04 13.32
C LEU A 451 -8.21 -26.09 12.79
N LEU A 452 -7.48 -24.98 12.90
CA LEU A 452 -6.05 -24.91 12.66
C LEU A 452 -5.22 -25.01 13.96
N ALA A 453 -5.72 -24.59 15.13
CA ALA A 453 -4.95 -24.78 16.36
C ALA A 453 -4.95 -26.25 16.84
N ASP A 454 -6.06 -26.98 16.83
CA ASP A 454 -6.15 -28.31 17.45
C ASP A 454 -5.39 -29.42 16.67
N LYS A 455 -4.98 -29.18 15.41
CA LYS A 455 -4.00 -30.04 14.72
C LYS A 455 -2.54 -29.61 14.90
N THR A 456 -2.28 -28.43 15.47
CA THR A 456 -0.95 -27.77 15.46
C THR A 456 -0.52 -27.16 16.80
N SER A 457 -1.30 -27.29 17.89
CA SER A 457 -1.14 -26.51 19.13
C SER A 457 -0.81 -27.32 20.39
N GLN A 458 -0.27 -28.54 20.26
CA GLN A 458 0.26 -29.22 21.45
C GLN A 458 1.61 -28.66 21.94
N GLU A 459 2.28 -27.76 21.22
CA GLU A 459 3.63 -27.30 21.62
C GLU A 459 3.84 -25.78 21.76
N SER A 460 2.95 -24.88 21.34
CA SER A 460 3.23 -23.42 21.38
C SER A 460 2.98 -22.72 22.74
N GLY A 461 2.95 -23.48 23.84
CA GLY A 461 2.30 -23.09 25.10
C GLY A 461 3.11 -22.27 26.12
N VAL A 462 4.41 -22.02 25.91
CA VAL A 462 5.24 -21.35 26.93
C VAL A 462 5.28 -19.84 26.73
N ASP A 463 4.89 -19.09 27.77
CA ASP A 463 4.95 -17.63 27.79
C ASP A 463 6.40 -17.13 27.69
N PHE A 464 6.57 -16.00 26.99
CA PHE A 464 7.87 -15.36 26.80
C PHE A 464 7.83 -13.91 27.21
N VAL A 465 8.93 -13.43 27.75
CA VAL A 465 9.07 -12.05 28.21
C VAL A 465 9.64 -11.22 27.07
N VAL A 466 9.03 -10.06 26.83
CA VAL A 466 9.55 -9.03 25.93
C VAL A 466 9.97 -7.85 26.78
N ARG A 467 11.19 -7.33 26.58
CA ARG A 467 11.62 -6.06 27.17
C ARG A 467 11.74 -5.01 26.08
N THR A 468 11.13 -3.85 26.30
CA THR A 468 11.18 -2.68 25.42
C THR A 468 11.74 -1.44 26.12
N CYS A 469 11.93 -1.51 27.44
CA CYS A 469 12.56 -0.51 28.29
C CYS A 469 13.44 -1.19 29.34
#